data_AF-A0A0S8GTD4-F1
#
_entry.id   AF-A0A0S8GTD4-F1
#
_cell.length_a   1.000
_cell.length_b   1.000
_cell.length_c   1.000
_cell.angle_alpha   90.00
_cell.angle_beta   90.00
_cell.angle_gamma   90.00
#
_symmetry.space_group_name_H-M   'P 1'
#
loop_
_entity.id
_entity.type
_entity.pdbx_description
1 polymer ?
#
loop_
_entity_poly.entity_id
_entity_poly.type
_entity_poly.pdbx_seq_one_letter_code
_entity_poly.pdbx_strand_id
1 'polypeptide(L)'
;MANSLDSGAQTIALTADQAASTLTVVDDGSGMQRRQLARYHDVAATTKTRGRGIGFAGVGIKLGLLVCTEVLTETRRGKVHAATIWHLKSRQRAPWKWLKDRPGLVAERGTAVRLTVENSLSPL
;
A
#
# COMPACT_ATOMS: atom_id res chain seq x y z
N MET A 1 8.23 3.01 3.03
CA MET A 1 9.57 3.24 3.63
C MET A 1 9.80 2.35 4.84
N ALA A 2 9.25 2.60 6.03
CA ALA A 2 9.50 1.75 7.22
C ALA A 2 9.20 0.26 6.99
N ASN A 3 8.01 -0.08 6.47
CA ASN A 3 7.64 -1.46 6.15
C ASN A 3 8.59 -2.15 5.16
N SER A 4 9.23 -1.39 4.27
CA SER A 4 10.18 -1.91 3.29
C SER A 4 11.53 -2.22 3.97
N LEU A 5 11.96 -1.42 4.93
CA LEU A 5 13.14 -1.71 5.73
C LEU A 5 12.93 -2.94 6.62
N ASP A 6 11.78 -3.02 7.29
CA ASP A 6 11.42 -4.16 8.15
C ASP A 6 11.32 -5.48 7.36
N SER A 7 11.02 -5.41 6.05
CA SER A 7 10.95 -6.57 5.18
C SER A 7 12.31 -7.04 4.66
N GLY A 8 13.38 -6.32 4.99
CA GLY A 8 14.75 -6.57 4.54
C GLY A 8 15.03 -6.10 3.11
N ALA A 9 14.29 -5.11 2.61
CA ALA A 9 14.55 -4.55 1.29
C ALA A 9 15.93 -3.90 1.21
N GLN A 10 16.63 -4.15 0.11
CA GLN A 10 17.88 -3.49 -0.25
C GLN A 10 17.60 -2.32 -1.20
N THR A 11 16.56 -2.43 -2.01
CA THR A 11 16.15 -1.39 -2.94
C THR A 11 14.71 -0.97 -2.70
N ILE A 12 14.50 0.35 -2.81
CA ILE A 12 13.17 0.95 -2.80
C ILE A 12 13.12 1.93 -3.95
N ALA A 13 12.32 1.63 -4.96
CA ALA A 13 12.07 2.49 -6.10
C ALA A 13 10.79 3.31 -5.88
N LEU A 14 10.84 4.61 -6.18
CA LEU A 14 9.66 5.46 -6.24
C LEU A 14 9.48 5.93 -7.68
N THR A 15 8.23 5.90 -8.15
CA THR A 15 7.87 6.36 -9.49
C THR A 15 6.61 7.19 -9.38
N ALA A 16 6.70 8.46 -9.76
CA ALA A 16 5.56 9.35 -9.89
C ALA A 16 5.19 9.45 -11.38
N ASP A 17 3.93 9.17 -11.69
CA ASP A 17 3.35 9.33 -13.02
C ASP A 17 2.25 10.38 -12.94
N GLN A 18 2.55 11.58 -13.45
CA GLN A 18 1.62 12.70 -13.43
C GLN A 18 0.41 12.46 -14.34
N ALA A 19 0.61 11.82 -15.50
CA ALA A 19 -0.46 11.56 -16.45
C ALA A 19 -1.47 10.55 -15.88
N ALA A 20 -0.97 9.52 -15.19
CA ALA A 20 -1.82 8.55 -14.49
C ALA A 20 -2.26 9.02 -13.09
N SER A 21 -1.76 10.16 -12.59
CA SER A 21 -1.98 10.63 -11.22
C SER A 21 -1.61 9.58 -10.18
N THR A 22 -0.47 8.91 -10.36
CA THR A 22 -0.04 7.84 -9.44
C THR A 22 1.34 8.06 -8.85
N LEU A 23 1.50 7.63 -7.60
CA LEU A 23 2.79 7.41 -6.96
C LEU A 23 2.91 5.92 -6.64
N THR A 24 3.89 5.25 -7.25
CA THR A 24 4.18 3.84 -7.01
C THR A 24 5.48 3.72 -6.23
N VAL A 25 5.47 2.95 -5.14
CA VAL A 25 6.65 2.57 -4.36
C VAL A 25 6.80 1.05 -4.47
N VAL A 26 7.96 0.59 -4.91
CA VAL A 26 8.29 -0.83 -5.04
C VAL A 26 9.52 -1.13 -4.20
N ASP A 27 9.45 -2.14 -3.35
CA ASP A 27 10.59 -2.69 -2.63
C ASP A 27 10.86 -4.14 -3.01
N ASP A 28 12.12 -4.57 -2.89
CA ASP A 28 12.60 -5.92 -3.18
C ASP A 28 12.70 -6.83 -1.93
N GLY A 29 12.01 -6.44 -0.87
CA GLY A 29 12.03 -7.14 0.41
C GLY A 29 11.38 -8.52 0.36
N SER A 30 11.16 -9.13 1.52
CA SER A 30 10.66 -10.52 1.60
C SER A 30 9.25 -10.75 1.03
N GLY A 31 8.47 -9.69 0.82
CA GLY A 31 7.06 -9.78 0.43
C GLY A 31 6.16 -10.38 1.53
N MET A 32 4.87 -10.48 1.24
CA MET A 32 3.86 -10.94 2.20
C MET A 32 3.19 -12.24 1.76
N GLN A 33 2.86 -13.09 2.72
CA GLN A 33 1.87 -14.15 2.52
C GLN A 33 0.47 -13.53 2.43
N ARG A 34 -0.49 -14.22 1.78
CA ARG A 34 -1.87 -13.73 1.64
C ARG A 34 -2.52 -13.32 2.98
N ARG A 35 -2.27 -14.09 4.05
CA ARG A 35 -2.79 -13.77 5.40
C ARG A 35 -2.19 -12.48 5.98
N GLN A 36 -0.92 -12.22 5.71
CA GLN A 36 -0.26 -10.97 6.14
C GLN A 36 -0.83 -9.77 5.38
N LEU A 37 -1.01 -9.91 4.06
CA LEU A 37 -1.64 -8.88 3.23
C LEU A 37 -3.12 -8.63 3.62
N ALA A 38 -3.88 -9.66 3.99
CA ALA A 38 -5.23 -9.48 4.51
C ALA A 38 -5.23 -8.70 5.85
N ARG A 39 -4.38 -9.11 6.81
CA ARG A 39 -4.24 -8.44 8.11
C ARG A 39 -3.78 -7.00 8.01
N TYR A 40 -3.06 -6.65 6.95
CA TYR A 40 -2.66 -5.28 6.67
C TYR A 40 -3.88 -4.34 6.61
N HIS A 41 -5.02 -4.84 6.12
CA HIS A 41 -6.29 -4.11 6.07
C HIS A 41 -7.04 -4.08 7.41
N ASP A 42 -6.87 -5.10 8.26
CA ASP A 42 -7.45 -5.12 9.62
C ASP A 42 -6.77 -4.08 10.54
N VAL A 43 -5.45 -3.92 10.41
CA VAL A 43 -4.68 -2.86 11.09
C VAL A 43 -5.05 -1.48 10.53
N ALA A 44 -5.43 -1.42 9.26
CA ALA A 44 -5.99 -0.20 8.69
C ALA A 44 -7.36 0.18 9.29
N ALA A 45 -8.19 -0.80 9.66
CA ALA A 45 -9.50 -0.58 10.27
C ALA A 45 -9.44 -0.14 11.75
N THR A 46 -8.37 -0.45 12.48
CA THR A 46 -8.24 -0.05 13.89
C THR A 46 -7.80 1.40 14.05
N THR A 47 -8.71 2.25 14.52
CA THR A 47 -8.45 3.55 15.16
C THR A 47 -7.69 3.33 16.46
N LYS A 48 -6.40 3.00 16.39
CA LYS A 48 -5.55 3.05 17.58
C LYS A 48 -5.34 4.52 17.95
N THR A 49 -5.90 4.88 19.09
CA THR A 49 -5.77 6.17 19.76
C THR A 49 -4.32 6.61 19.82
N ARG A 50 -4.10 7.87 19.48
CA ARG A 50 -2.83 8.60 19.59
C ARG A 50 -2.26 8.38 20.99
N GLY A 51 -1.05 7.85 21.10
CA GLY A 51 -0.28 7.80 22.35
C GLY A 51 -0.03 6.40 22.93
N ARG A 52 0.93 5.68 22.35
CA ARG A 52 1.99 4.87 23.00
C ARG A 52 2.62 3.93 21.98
N GLY A 53 3.91 4.11 21.71
CA GLY A 53 4.73 3.23 20.86
C GLY A 53 4.90 3.75 19.42
N ILE A 54 6.11 4.19 19.10
CA ILE A 54 6.53 4.65 17.78
C ILE A 54 6.81 3.40 16.93
N GLY A 55 5.74 2.74 16.52
CA GLY A 55 5.75 1.55 15.65
C GLY A 55 4.57 1.64 14.70
N PHE A 56 4.63 2.60 13.77
CA PHE A 56 3.52 3.00 12.92
C PHE A 56 3.30 2.07 11.72
N ALA A 57 2.99 0.80 11.98
CA ALA A 57 2.46 -0.08 10.93
C ALA A 57 1.07 0.45 10.50
N GLY A 58 0.99 1.07 9.32
CA GLY A 58 -0.28 1.43 8.68
C GLY A 58 -0.73 2.88 8.76
N VAL A 59 0.03 3.83 9.35
CA VAL A 59 -0.34 5.27 9.29
C VAL A 59 0.01 5.90 7.94
N GLY A 60 1.11 5.51 7.31
CA GLY A 60 1.49 6.04 5.99
C GLY A 60 0.41 5.82 4.92
N ILE A 61 -0.26 4.67 4.97
CA ILE A 61 -1.32 4.34 4.02
C ILE A 61 -2.68 4.96 4.39
N LYS A 62 -2.93 5.20 5.69
CA LYS A 62 -4.11 5.98 6.15
C LYS A 62 -4.00 7.46 5.81
N LEU A 63 -2.79 8.04 5.83
CA LEU A 63 -2.54 9.38 5.28
C LEU A 63 -2.67 9.39 3.77
N GLY A 64 -2.18 8.34 3.08
CA GLY A 64 -2.42 8.12 1.66
C GLY A 64 -3.91 8.16 1.32
N LEU A 65 -4.76 7.44 2.05
CA LEU A 65 -6.22 7.44 1.82
C LEU A 65 -6.91 8.80 2.02
N LEU A 66 -6.30 9.77 2.69
CA LEU A 66 -6.85 11.13 2.80
C LEU A 66 -6.59 11.97 1.53
N VAL A 67 -5.63 11.55 0.69
CA VAL A 67 -5.21 12.24 -0.53
C VAL A 67 -5.33 11.36 -1.78
N CYS A 68 -5.80 10.13 -1.62
CA CYS A 68 -5.86 9.12 -2.68
C CYS A 68 -7.27 8.58 -2.87
N THR A 69 -7.72 8.55 -4.13
CA THR A 69 -8.95 7.88 -4.54
C THR A 69 -8.83 6.37 -4.38
N GLU A 70 -7.62 5.84 -4.54
CA GLU A 70 -7.39 4.41 -4.54
C GLU A 70 -5.98 4.06 -4.07
N VAL A 71 -5.88 2.93 -3.38
CA VAL A 71 -4.61 2.31 -3.02
C VAL A 71 -4.61 0.88 -3.54
N LEU A 72 -3.57 0.54 -4.29
CA LEU A 72 -3.28 -0.82 -4.73
C LEU A 72 -2.04 -1.33 -4.02
N THR A 73 -2.14 -2.54 -3.47
CA THR A 73 -0.98 -3.24 -2.90
C THR A 73 -0.80 -4.55 -3.64
N GLU A 74 0.36 -4.76 -4.25
CA GLU A 74 0.78 -6.02 -4.87
C GLU A 74 1.97 -6.58 -4.10
N THR A 75 2.00 -7.89 -3.87
CA THR A 75 3.13 -8.53 -3.19
C THR A 75 3.43 -9.88 -3.79
N ARG A 76 4.72 -10.22 -3.82
CA ARG A 76 5.21 -11.50 -4.33
C ARG A 76 6.21 -12.12 -3.36
N ARG A 77 5.95 -13.38 -2.97
CA ARG A 77 6.79 -14.18 -2.07
C ARG A 77 6.71 -15.66 -2.45
N GLY A 78 7.76 -16.19 -3.06
CA GLY A 78 7.78 -17.57 -3.54
C GLY A 78 6.62 -17.83 -4.51
N LYS A 79 5.78 -18.81 -4.22
CA LYS A 79 4.57 -19.13 -5.01
C LYS A 79 3.41 -18.16 -4.79
N VAL A 80 3.49 -17.28 -3.79
CA VAL A 80 2.42 -16.32 -3.50
C VAL A 80 2.63 -15.08 -4.36
N HIS A 81 1.65 -14.77 -5.20
CA HIS A 81 1.53 -13.49 -5.89
C HIS A 81 0.10 -13.00 -5.75
N ALA A 82 -0.09 -11.92 -5.02
CA ALA A 82 -1.41 -11.42 -4.65
C ALA A 82 -1.45 -9.90 -4.71
N ALA A 83 -2.62 -9.38 -5.05
CA ALA A 83 -2.88 -7.96 -5.01
C ALA A 83 -4.24 -7.65 -4.38
N THR A 84 -4.31 -6.51 -3.71
CA THR A 84 -5.54 -5.96 -3.15
C THR A 84 -5.68 -4.52 -3.57
N ILE A 85 -6.93 -4.10 -3.69
CA ILE A 85 -7.30 -2.71 -3.97
C ILE A 85 -8.30 -2.26 -2.95
N TRP A 86 -8.21 -1.01 -2.55
CA TRP A 86 -9.10 -0.41 -1.56
C TRP A 86 -9.14 1.10 -1.74
N HIS A 87 -10.27 1.66 -1.37
CA HIS A 87 -10.60 3.06 -1.56
C HIS A 87 -11.38 3.56 -0.37
N LEU A 88 -11.27 4.86 -0.06
CA LEU A 88 -12.02 5.46 1.03
C LEU A 88 -13.46 5.70 0.56
N LYS A 89 -14.39 4.80 0.93
CA LYS A 89 -15.82 4.95 0.62
C LYS A 89 -16.49 6.02 1.49
N SER A 90 -16.02 6.19 2.73
CA SER A 90 -16.42 7.27 3.63
C SER A 90 -15.31 7.52 4.66
N ARG A 91 -15.43 8.60 5.44
CA ARG A 91 -14.45 9.00 6.47
C ARG A 91 -14.07 7.89 7.46
N GLN A 92 -14.91 6.88 7.62
CA GLN A 92 -14.70 5.76 8.55
C GLN A 92 -14.69 4.39 7.86
N ARG A 93 -14.85 4.34 6.53
CA ARG A 93 -14.99 3.07 5.80
C ARG A 93 -14.10 3.04 4.57
N ALA A 94 -13.15 2.11 4.56
CA ALA A 94 -12.31 1.80 3.42
C ALA A 94 -12.46 0.32 3.04
N PRO A 95 -13.49 -0.06 2.25
CA PRO A 95 -13.63 -1.44 1.80
C PRO A 95 -12.46 -1.83 0.89
N TRP A 96 -12.06 -3.08 0.97
CA TRP A 96 -10.98 -3.65 0.17
C TRP A 96 -11.44 -4.93 -0.52
N LYS A 97 -10.80 -5.26 -1.64
CA LYS A 97 -11.02 -6.51 -2.38
C LYS A 97 -9.72 -7.07 -2.91
N TRP A 98 -9.68 -8.38 -3.10
CA TRP A 98 -8.62 -9.04 -3.86
C TRP A 98 -8.76 -8.70 -5.35
N LEU A 99 -7.64 -8.49 -6.03
CA LEU A 99 -7.61 -8.47 -7.49
C LEU A 99 -7.43 -9.89 -8.02
N LYS A 100 -8.21 -10.23 -9.07
CA LYS A 100 -8.06 -11.50 -9.79
C LYS A 100 -6.78 -11.48 -10.62
N ASP A 101 -6.57 -10.37 -11.33
CA ASP A 101 -5.38 -10.13 -12.14
C ASP A 101 -4.39 -9.26 -11.35
N ARG A 102 -3.11 -9.66 -11.36
CA ARG A 102 -2.05 -8.86 -10.73
C ARG A 102 -1.51 -7.87 -11.76
N PRO A 103 -1.35 -6.59 -11.43
CA PRO A 103 -0.82 -5.61 -12.37
C PRO A 103 0.64 -5.87 -12.79
N GLY A 104 1.38 -6.71 -12.07
CA GLY A 104 2.75 -7.07 -12.42
C GLY A 104 3.78 -6.05 -11.96
N LEU A 105 3.48 -5.27 -10.92
CA LEU A 105 4.38 -4.26 -10.36
C LEU A 105 5.58 -4.89 -9.63
N VAL A 106 5.47 -6.16 -9.23
CA VAL A 106 6.54 -6.90 -8.57
C VAL A 106 6.96 -8.09 -9.44
N ALA A 107 8.12 -7.99 -10.07
CA ALA A 107 8.61 -8.98 -11.01
C ALA A 107 8.90 -10.34 -10.36
N GLU A 108 9.55 -10.38 -9.19
CA GLU A 108 10.03 -11.64 -8.60
C GLU A 108 9.69 -11.77 -7.11
N ARG A 109 10.13 -10.81 -6.29
CA ARG A 109 9.93 -10.79 -4.84
C ARG A 109 9.82 -9.35 -4.38
N GLY A 110 8.94 -9.09 -3.41
CA GLY A 110 8.81 -7.77 -2.82
C GLY A 110 7.38 -7.32 -2.66
N THR A 111 7.22 -6.01 -2.47
CA THR A 111 5.91 -5.36 -2.34
C THR A 111 5.89 -4.08 -3.15
N ALA A 112 4.81 -3.88 -3.90
CA ALA A 112 4.47 -2.63 -4.53
C ALA A 112 3.24 -2.02 -3.87
N VAL A 113 3.30 -0.72 -3.61
CA VAL A 113 2.15 0.09 -3.22
C VAL A 113 2.00 1.20 -4.25
N ARG A 114 0.85 1.25 -4.91
CA ARG A 114 0.47 2.33 -5.80
C ARG A 114 -0.64 3.14 -5.15
N LEU A 115 -0.42 4.44 -5.12
CA LEU A 115 -1.37 5.44 -4.67
C LEU A 115 -1.89 6.18 -5.91
N THR A 116 -3.21 6.22 -6.09
CA THR A 116 -3.86 7.06 -7.10
C THR A 116 -4.40 8.30 -6.40
N VAL A 117 -3.86 9.48 -6.71
CA VAL A 117 -4.20 10.72 -5.99
C VAL A 117 -5.47 11.36 -6.54
N GLU A 118 -6.27 11.95 -5.65
CA GLU A 118 -7.38 12.81 -6.05
C GLU A 118 -6.79 14.21 -6.26
N ASN A 119 -6.88 14.71 -7.49
CA ASN A 119 -6.44 16.03 -7.95
C ASN A 119 -5.00 16.09 -8.53
N SER A 120 -4.93 16.05 -9.86
CA SER A 120 -3.72 16.36 -10.64
C SER A 120 -3.34 17.85 -10.64
N LEU A 121 -4.16 18.73 -10.03
CA LEU A 121 -4.04 20.19 -10.08
C LEU A 121 -4.56 20.91 -8.82
N SER A 122 -4.11 20.55 -7.61
CA SER A 122 -4.25 21.47 -6.45
C SER A 122 -2.94 22.23 -6.25
N PRO A 123 -2.86 23.54 -6.55
CA PRO A 123 -1.84 24.35 -5.92
C PRO A 123 -2.14 24.36 -4.41
N LEU A 124 -1.11 24.14 -3.61
CA LEU A 124 -1.15 24.37 -2.17
C LEU A 124 -1.48 25.84 -1.87
#